data_AF-A0A7S3HQX4-F1
#
_entry.id   AF-A0A7S3HQX4-F1
#
_cell.length_a   1.000
_cell.length_b   1.000
_cell.length_c   1.000
_cell.angle_alpha   90.00
_cell.angle_beta   90.00
_cell.angle_gamma   90.00
#
_symmetry.space_group_name_H-M   'P 1'
#
loop_
_entity.id
_entity.type
_entity.pdbx_description
1 polymer ?
#
loop_
_entity_poly.entity_id
_entity_poly.type
_entity_poly.pdbx_seq_one_letter_code
_entity_poly.pdbx_strand_id
1 'polypeptide(L)'
;AESQLKAALDESGREWTLNPGDGAFYGPKIDIRLTDAMKRKHQCGTIQLDFNNPIRFNLQYRREGDDEKVEGQEEDKDKGDFKGAEEKDEQGVVIWKEGKLKNGFERPVVIHRAILGSVERFTAILTEHFAGKWPFWLSPRQIMVVPINEKANEY
;
A
#
# COMPACT_ATOMS: atom_id res chain seq x y z
N ALA A 1 4.05 15.72 -4.19
CA ALA A 1 3.98 14.26 -4.01
C ALA A 1 4.84 13.51 -5.04
N GLU A 2 4.61 13.69 -6.35
CA GLU A 2 5.36 12.99 -7.40
C GLU A 2 6.86 13.27 -7.40
N SER A 3 7.26 14.50 -7.06
CA SER A 3 8.67 14.88 -6.92
C SER A 3 9.41 14.10 -5.84
N GLN A 4 8.75 13.81 -4.71
CA GLN A 4 9.34 13.05 -3.60
C GLN A 4 9.48 11.57 -3.97
N LEU A 5 8.50 11.01 -4.68
CA LEU A 5 8.60 9.66 -5.23
C LEU A 5 9.74 9.51 -6.23
N LYS A 6 9.89 10.49 -7.12
CA LYS A 6 11.00 10.51 -8.09
C LYS A 6 12.34 10.59 -7.36
N ALA A 7 12.47 11.48 -6.38
CA ALA A 7 13.68 11.57 -5.56
C ALA A 7 14.00 10.25 -4.83
N ALA A 8 12.98 9.59 -4.25
CA ALA A 8 13.15 8.30 -3.59
C ALA A 8 13.54 7.17 -4.56
N LEU A 9 13.00 7.18 -5.79
CA LEU A 9 13.39 6.24 -6.85
C LEU A 9 14.82 6.48 -7.32
N ASP A 10 15.21 7.75 -7.50
CA ASP A 10 16.56 8.13 -7.92
C ASP A 10 17.59 7.77 -6.83
N GLU A 11 17.26 7.96 -5.54
CA GLU A 11 18.09 7.54 -4.40
C GLU A 11 18.21 6.01 -4.30
N SER A 12 17.17 5.27 -4.70
CA SER A 12 17.18 3.80 -4.68
C SER A 12 18.19 3.18 -5.64
N GLY A 13 18.68 3.96 -6.63
CA GLY A 13 19.67 3.52 -7.62
C GLY A 13 19.18 2.44 -8.58
N ARG A 14 17.86 2.20 -8.65
CA ARG A 14 17.26 1.16 -9.51
C ARG A 14 16.75 1.76 -10.81
N GLU A 15 16.85 1.00 -11.89
CA GLU A 15 16.23 1.37 -13.16
C GLU A 15 14.71 1.40 -13.01
N TRP A 16 14.10 2.51 -13.41
CA TRP A 16 12.65 2.70 -13.37
C TRP A 16 12.17 3.38 -14.66
N THR A 17 10.91 3.16 -15.00
CA THR A 17 10.27 3.73 -16.19
C THR A 17 8.98 4.43 -15.80
N LEU A 18 8.72 5.62 -16.34
CA LEU A 18 7.48 6.35 -16.11
C LEU A 18 6.33 5.73 -16.92
N ASN A 19 5.24 5.37 -16.23
CA ASN A 19 4.00 4.93 -16.86
C ASN A 19 2.92 6.00 -16.63
N PRO A 20 2.71 6.94 -17.58
CA PRO A 20 1.72 8.00 -17.40
C PRO A 20 0.29 7.41 -17.39
N GLY A 21 -0.55 7.86 -16.45
CA GLY A 21 -1.97 7.50 -16.39
C GLY A 21 -2.31 6.19 -15.67
N ASP A 22 -1.31 5.42 -15.21
CA ASP A 22 -1.53 4.24 -14.37
C ASP A 22 -1.55 4.60 -12.86
N GLY A 23 -1.61 5.89 -12.51
CA GLY A 23 -1.75 6.33 -11.12
C GLY A 23 -3.09 5.90 -10.51
N ALA A 24 -3.14 5.66 -9.20
CA ALA A 24 -4.41 5.49 -8.52
C ALA A 24 -5.12 6.85 -8.39
N PHE A 25 -6.45 6.85 -8.27
CA PHE A 25 -7.23 8.11 -8.19
C PHE A 25 -6.88 8.98 -6.97
N TYR A 26 -6.29 8.38 -5.93
CA TYR A 26 -5.93 9.01 -4.65
C TYR A 26 -4.45 9.38 -4.53
N GLY A 27 -3.64 9.04 -5.54
CA GLY A 27 -2.25 9.40 -5.55
C GLY A 27 -1.36 8.54 -6.45
N PRO A 28 -0.09 8.95 -6.58
CA PRO A 28 0.90 8.25 -7.38
C PRO A 28 1.29 6.89 -6.77
N LYS A 29 1.64 5.94 -7.64
CA LYS A 29 2.03 4.57 -7.26
C LYS A 29 3.33 4.14 -7.94
N ILE A 30 4.10 3.31 -7.24
CA ILE A 30 5.25 2.56 -7.77
C ILE A 30 4.81 1.12 -7.93
N ASP A 31 4.99 0.57 -9.13
CA ASP A 31 4.73 -0.83 -9.41
C ASP A 31 6.02 -1.60 -9.67
N ILE A 32 6.19 -2.70 -8.93
CA ILE A 32 7.33 -3.60 -9.04
C ILE A 32 6.93 -4.75 -9.95
N ARG A 33 7.55 -4.79 -11.13
CA ARG A 33 7.35 -5.83 -12.13
C ARG A 33 8.47 -6.87 -12.05
N LEU A 34 8.10 -8.12 -11.85
CA LEU A 34 9.00 -9.26 -11.89
C LEU A 34 8.90 -9.93 -13.27
N THR A 35 10.01 -10.49 -13.75
CA THR A 35 10.05 -11.24 -15.00
C THR A 35 10.20 -12.72 -14.69
N ASP A 36 9.32 -13.56 -15.23
CA ASP A 36 9.38 -15.01 -15.04
C ASP A 36 10.41 -15.71 -15.95
N ALA A 37 10.55 -17.04 -15.82
CA ALA A 37 11.46 -17.84 -16.64
C ALA A 37 11.10 -17.83 -18.14
N MET A 38 9.85 -17.48 -18.49
CA MET A 38 9.34 -17.35 -19.85
C MET A 38 9.41 -15.91 -20.38
N LYS A 39 10.11 -15.01 -19.68
CA LYS A 39 10.25 -13.58 -20.02
C LYS A 39 8.94 -12.78 -20.00
N ARG A 40 7.89 -13.26 -19.34
CA ARG A 40 6.66 -12.49 -19.13
C ARG A 40 6.81 -11.59 -17.91
N LYS A 41 6.29 -10.36 -18.01
CA LYS A 41 6.34 -9.37 -16.93
C LYS A 41 5.05 -9.42 -16.12
N HIS A 42 5.18 -9.66 -14.82
CA HIS A 42 4.07 -9.70 -13.87
C HIS A 42 4.23 -8.59 -12.84
N GLN A 43 3.17 -7.84 -12.59
CA GLN A 43 3.12 -6.89 -11.47
C GLN A 43 2.83 -7.65 -10.17
N CYS A 44 3.78 -7.62 -9.25
CA CYS A 44 3.69 -8.28 -7.95
C CYS A 44 3.62 -7.24 -6.83
N GLY A 45 4.66 -6.42 -6.71
CA GLY A 45 4.71 -5.42 -5.66
C GLY A 45 4.08 -4.08 -6.07
N THR A 46 3.50 -3.38 -5.12
CA THR A 46 3.04 -2.00 -5.31
C THR A 46 3.27 -1.18 -4.04
N ILE A 47 3.66 0.07 -4.21
CA ILE A 47 3.77 1.07 -3.14
C ILE A 47 2.93 2.27 -3.59
N GLN A 48 1.91 2.62 -2.84
CA GLN A 48 0.93 3.63 -3.24
C GLN A 48 0.82 4.67 -2.14
N LEU A 49 0.95 5.94 -2.52
CA LEU A 49 0.74 7.06 -1.61
C LEU A 49 -0.72 7.51 -1.70
N ASP A 50 -1.38 7.54 -0.54
CA ASP A 50 -2.79 7.88 -0.43
C ASP A 50 -2.98 9.13 0.41
N PHE A 51 -3.43 10.19 -0.26
CA PHE A 51 -3.75 11.47 0.33
C PHE A 51 -5.25 11.61 0.63
N ASN A 52 -6.11 10.79 0.02
CA ASN A 52 -7.55 10.97 0.05
C ASN A 52 -8.22 10.19 1.19
N ASN A 53 -7.79 8.96 1.50
CA ASN A 53 -8.36 8.23 2.63
C ASN A 53 -8.12 8.90 3.98
N PRO A 54 -6.94 9.47 4.28
CA PRO A 54 -6.75 10.25 5.51
C PRO A 54 -7.76 11.39 5.65
N ILE A 55 -8.10 12.06 4.53
CA ILE A 55 -9.12 13.11 4.49
C ILE A 55 -10.52 12.53 4.76
N ARG A 56 -10.87 11.42 4.11
CA ARG A 56 -12.19 10.75 4.25
C ARG A 56 -12.45 10.22 5.65
N PHE A 57 -11.41 9.72 6.31
CA PHE A 57 -11.50 9.22 7.69
C PHE A 57 -11.21 10.31 8.75
N ASN A 58 -10.99 11.56 8.33
CA ASN A 58 -10.63 12.69 9.18
C ASN A 58 -9.46 12.36 10.14
N LEU A 59 -8.41 11.71 9.61
CA LEU A 59 -7.22 11.35 10.39
C LEU A 59 -6.38 12.60 10.65
N GLN A 60 -6.03 12.82 11.92
CA GLN A 60 -5.24 13.96 12.35
C GLN A 60 -4.25 13.50 13.42
N TYR A 61 -3.03 14.04 13.42
CA TYR A 61 -2.04 13.81 14.47
C TYR A 61 -1.53 15.15 15.01
N ARG A 62 -1.11 15.17 16.29
CA ARG A 62 -0.58 16.37 16.92
C ARG A 62 0.86 16.58 16.47
N ARG A 63 1.18 17.79 16.01
CA ARG A 63 2.54 18.15 15.64
C ARG A 63 3.37 18.45 16.90
N GLU A 64 4.61 17.95 16.94
CA GLU A 64 5.57 18.29 18.00
C GLU A 64 5.99 19.76 17.84
N GLY A 65 5.80 20.58 18.88
CA GLY A 65 6.17 22.00 18.91
C GLY A 65 5.03 22.96 19.28
N ASP A 66 3.76 22.53 19.21
CA ASP A 66 2.60 23.36 19.56
C ASP A 66 2.16 23.13 21.02
N ASP A 67 3.07 23.41 21.97
CA ASP A 67 2.79 23.53 23.41
C ASP A 67 2.74 25.00 23.88
N GLU A 68 2.76 25.96 22.95
CA GLU A 68 2.38 27.33 23.29
C GLU A 68 0.86 27.42 23.36
N LYS A 69 0.37 27.41 24.60
CA LYS A 69 -1.00 27.77 24.95
C LYS A 69 -1.40 29.03 24.19
N VAL A 70 -2.34 28.90 23.27
CA VAL A 70 -3.14 30.05 22.82
C VAL A 70 -4.11 30.33 23.97
N GLU A 71 -3.66 31.12 24.95
CA GLU A 71 -4.54 31.72 25.95
C GLU A 71 -5.53 32.62 25.22
N GLY A 72 -6.82 32.25 25.28
CA GLY A 72 -7.91 33.11 24.83
C GLY A 72 -8.49 32.77 23.47
N GLN A 73 -8.94 31.54 23.27
CA GLN A 73 -10.13 31.28 22.46
C GLN A 73 -10.94 30.20 23.16
N GLU A 74 -12.25 30.44 23.21
CA GLU A 74 -13.26 29.68 23.93
C GLU A 74 -13.07 28.17 23.74
N GLU A 75 -13.51 27.37 24.70
CA GLU A 75 -13.83 25.97 24.46
C GLU A 75 -14.86 25.94 23.33
N ASP A 76 -14.39 26.02 22.09
CA ASP A 76 -15.22 25.85 20.95
C ASP A 76 -15.60 24.38 21.02
N LYS A 77 -16.83 24.17 21.50
CA LYS A 77 -17.56 22.90 21.39
C LYS A 77 -17.83 22.55 19.92
N ASP A 78 -16.98 23.03 19.01
CA ASP A 78 -16.82 22.56 17.66
C ASP A 78 -16.26 21.14 17.79
N LYS A 79 -17.19 20.21 17.98
CA LYS A 79 -17.03 18.80 17.62
C LYS A 79 -16.54 18.82 16.18
N GLY A 80 -15.22 18.92 15.98
CA GLY A 80 -14.63 19.13 14.66
C GLY A 80 -15.35 18.25 13.66
N ASP A 81 -16.05 18.90 12.74
CA ASP A 81 -17.17 18.30 12.01
C ASP A 81 -16.78 16.90 11.55
N PHE A 82 -17.41 15.90 12.17
CA PHE A 82 -17.01 14.49 12.04
C PHE A 82 -17.41 13.90 10.68
N LYS A 83 -17.88 14.74 9.76
CA LYS A 83 -18.27 14.38 8.41
C LYS A 83 -17.72 15.46 7.49
N GLY A 84 -16.97 15.06 6.47
CA GLY A 84 -16.88 15.88 5.25
C GLY A 84 -18.31 16.23 4.87
N ALA A 85 -18.66 17.51 4.92
CA ALA A 85 -20.01 17.94 4.66
C ALA A 85 -20.31 17.62 3.19
N GLU A 86 -21.31 16.76 2.95
CA GLU A 86 -21.95 16.63 1.65
C GLU A 86 -22.71 17.93 1.40
N GLU A 87 -22.03 18.93 0.84
CA GLU A 87 -22.66 20.18 0.45
C GLU A 87 -23.19 20.01 -0.96
N LYS A 88 -24.49 20.25 -1.15
CA LYS A 88 -25.08 20.29 -2.50
C LYS A 88 -24.74 21.64 -3.12
N ASP A 89 -24.15 21.65 -4.30
CA ASP A 89 -24.06 22.86 -5.09
C ASP A 89 -25.47 23.33 -5.54
N GLU A 90 -25.56 24.53 -6.13
CA GLU A 90 -26.81 25.11 -6.63
C GLU A 90 -27.53 24.23 -7.68
N GLN A 91 -26.85 23.20 -8.18
CA GLN A 91 -27.33 22.24 -9.18
C GLN A 91 -27.67 20.87 -8.56
N GLY A 92 -27.55 20.72 -7.24
CA GLY A 92 -27.91 19.52 -6.50
C GLY A 92 -26.86 18.40 -6.53
N VAL A 93 -25.65 18.68 -7.07
CA VAL A 93 -24.51 17.75 -7.06
C VAL A 93 -23.85 17.80 -5.69
N VAL A 94 -23.61 16.61 -5.13
CA VAL A 94 -22.93 16.46 -3.84
C VAL A 94 -21.43 16.65 -4.04
N ILE A 95 -20.88 17.74 -3.51
CA ILE A 95 -19.43 18.00 -3.51
C ILE A 95 -18.89 17.69 -2.13
N TRP A 96 -17.84 16.86 -2.06
CA TRP A 96 -17.14 16.55 -0.83
C TRP A 96 -16.19 17.69 -0.45
N LYS A 97 -16.46 18.38 0.67
CA LYS A 97 -15.51 19.34 1.24
C LYS A 97 -14.67 18.72 2.36
N GLU A 98 -13.41 19.12 2.37
CA GLU A 98 -12.41 18.71 3.34
C GLU A 98 -12.77 19.23 4.74
N GLY A 99 -12.91 18.34 5.74
CA GLY A 99 -13.21 18.75 7.13
C GLY A 99 -12.10 19.63 7.70
N LYS A 100 -12.40 20.55 8.63
CA LYS A 100 -11.38 21.45 9.19
C LYS A 100 -10.38 20.69 10.09
N LEU A 101 -9.11 21.08 10.02
CA LEU A 101 -8.06 20.63 10.93
C LEU A 101 -8.19 21.34 12.28
N LYS A 102 -7.96 20.63 13.39
CA LYS A 102 -7.80 21.27 14.70
C LYS A 102 -6.50 22.07 14.74
N ASN A 103 -6.49 23.18 15.48
CA ASN A 103 -5.26 23.96 15.68
C ASN A 103 -4.15 23.08 16.30
N GLY A 104 -2.96 23.10 15.72
CA GLY A 104 -1.83 22.25 16.13
C GLY A 104 -1.88 20.78 15.66
N PHE A 105 -2.79 20.45 14.74
CA PHE A 105 -2.88 19.13 14.13
C PHE A 105 -2.54 19.15 12.64
N GLU A 106 -1.94 18.06 12.16
CA GLU A 106 -1.58 17.84 10.76
C GLU A 106 -2.14 16.50 10.25
N ARG A 107 -2.24 16.33 8.93
CA ARG A 107 -2.79 15.10 8.32
C ARG A 107 -1.67 14.10 8.04
N PRO A 108 -1.84 12.83 8.44
CA PRO A 108 -0.90 11.80 8.04
C PRO A 108 -1.10 11.47 6.54
N VAL A 109 0.00 11.13 5.88
CA VAL A 109 -0.04 10.48 4.55
C VAL A 109 0.00 8.98 4.76
N VAL A 110 -0.91 8.24 4.13
CA VAL A 110 -0.95 6.76 4.24
C VAL A 110 -0.20 6.15 3.06
N ILE A 111 0.62 5.13 3.33
CA ILE A 111 1.33 4.36 2.31
C ILE A 111 0.79 2.94 2.30
N HIS A 112 0.12 2.57 1.20
CA HIS A 112 -0.28 1.18 0.97
C HIS A 112 0.88 0.42 0.35
N ARG A 113 1.23 -0.73 0.93
CA ARG A 113 2.33 -1.57 0.41
C ARG A 113 1.89 -3.01 0.25
N ALA A 114 2.30 -3.63 -0.85
CA ALA A 114 2.30 -5.08 -1.02
C ALA A 114 3.61 -5.50 -1.67
N ILE A 115 4.30 -6.50 -1.10
CA ILE A 115 5.58 -6.99 -1.64
C ILE A 115 5.33 -8.07 -2.69
N LEU A 116 4.53 -9.08 -2.33
CA LEU A 116 4.20 -10.20 -3.22
C LEU A 116 2.95 -9.93 -4.08
N GLY A 117 2.16 -8.93 -3.72
CA GLY A 117 0.81 -8.74 -4.24
C GLY A 117 -0.13 -9.77 -3.63
N SER A 118 -0.90 -10.46 -4.47
CA SER A 118 -1.71 -11.62 -4.05
C SER A 118 -0.81 -12.85 -3.90
N VAL A 119 -1.01 -13.59 -2.80
CA VAL A 119 -0.28 -14.84 -2.52
C VAL A 119 -0.58 -15.88 -3.58
N GLU A 120 -1.82 -15.95 -4.06
CA GLU A 120 -2.28 -16.85 -5.11
C GLU A 120 -1.57 -16.55 -6.43
N ARG A 121 -1.54 -15.27 -6.83
CA ARG A 121 -0.82 -14.85 -8.04
C ARG A 121 0.67 -15.13 -7.92
N PHE A 122 1.28 -14.83 -6.78
CA PHE A 122 2.69 -15.10 -6.56
C PHE A 122 3.00 -16.60 -6.61
N THR A 123 2.16 -17.43 -6.00
CA THR A 123 2.28 -18.90 -6.04
C THR A 123 2.15 -19.44 -7.47
N ALA A 124 1.23 -18.89 -8.27
CA ALA A 124 1.11 -19.25 -9.69
C ALA A 124 2.38 -18.89 -10.47
N ILE A 125 2.91 -17.67 -10.30
CA ILE A 125 4.17 -17.23 -10.93
C ILE A 125 5.33 -18.14 -10.52
N LEU A 126 5.45 -18.50 -9.24
CA LEU A 126 6.50 -19.40 -8.78
C LEU A 126 6.35 -20.83 -9.34
N THR A 127 5.10 -21.33 -9.42
CA THR A 127 4.82 -22.66 -9.98
C THR A 127 5.30 -22.75 -11.42
N GLU A 128 5.00 -21.72 -12.22
CA GLU A 128 5.44 -21.63 -13.62
C GLU A 128 6.95 -21.38 -13.74
N HIS A 129 7.52 -20.52 -12.88
CA HIS A 129 8.95 -20.21 -12.86
C HIS A 129 9.81 -21.45 -12.56
N PHE A 130 9.38 -22.29 -11.62
CA PHE A 130 10.08 -23.51 -11.23
C PHE A 130 9.62 -24.76 -11.99
N ALA A 131 8.64 -24.65 -12.90
CA ALA A 131 8.00 -25.79 -13.56
C ALA A 131 7.58 -26.90 -12.57
N GLY A 132 7.07 -26.51 -11.40
CA GLY A 132 6.69 -27.42 -10.30
C GLY A 132 7.85 -28.04 -9.50
N LYS A 133 9.12 -27.76 -9.84
CA LYS A 133 10.31 -28.19 -9.08
C LYS A 133 10.67 -27.18 -8.01
N TRP A 134 9.90 -27.19 -6.93
CA TRP A 134 10.04 -26.25 -5.82
C TRP A 134 11.42 -26.34 -5.14
N PRO A 135 12.01 -25.20 -4.70
CA PRO A 135 13.19 -25.24 -3.84
C PRO A 135 12.85 -25.96 -2.52
N PHE A 136 13.84 -26.55 -1.88
CA PHE A 136 13.65 -27.43 -0.71
C PHE A 136 12.77 -26.81 0.39
N TRP A 137 12.95 -25.51 0.67
CA TRP A 137 12.19 -24.79 1.71
C TRP A 137 10.73 -24.49 1.36
N LEU A 138 10.36 -24.61 0.08
CA LEU A 138 9.00 -24.33 -0.42
C LEU A 138 8.29 -25.61 -0.90
N SER A 139 9.02 -26.71 -1.10
CA SER A 139 8.45 -27.96 -1.59
C SER A 139 7.46 -28.56 -0.60
N PRO A 140 6.21 -28.89 -1.01
CA PRO A 140 5.25 -29.58 -0.15
C PRO A 140 5.69 -31.02 0.17
N ARG A 141 6.60 -31.59 -0.63
CA ARG A 141 7.20 -32.92 -0.43
C ARG A 141 8.71 -32.77 -0.42
N GLN A 142 9.28 -32.58 0.76
CA GLN A 142 10.71 -32.30 0.92
C GLN A 142 11.57 -33.56 0.79
N ILE A 143 11.15 -34.65 1.41
CA ILE A 143 11.85 -35.94 1.43
C ILE A 143 10.82 -37.07 1.29
N MET A 144 11.19 -38.12 0.57
CA MET A 144 10.46 -39.39 0.51
C MET A 144 11.45 -40.52 0.78
N VAL A 145 11.22 -41.30 1.82
CA VAL A 145 12.00 -42.51 2.10
C VAL A 145 11.23 -43.70 1.54
N VAL A 146 11.88 -44.47 0.66
CA VAL A 146 11.28 -45.66 0.04
C VAL A 146 12.14 -46.87 0.41
N PRO A 147 11.69 -47.75 1.32
CA PRO A 147 12.43 -48.96 1.65
C PRO A 147 12.38 -49.95 0.49
N ILE A 148 13.46 -50.73 0.35
CA ILE A 148 13.57 -51.75 -0.72
C ILE A 148 12.67 -52.96 -0.42
N ASN A 149 12.44 -53.27 0.87
CA ASN A 149 11.63 -54.41 1.31
C ASN A 149 10.44 -53.93 2.16
N GLU A 150 9.27 -54.52 1.93
CA GLU A 150 8.03 -54.18 2.68
C GLU A 150 8.14 -54.42 4.19
N LYS A 151 8.99 -55.36 4.63
CA LYS A 151 9.23 -55.63 6.06
C LYS A 151 9.81 -54.43 6.81
N ALA A 152 10.43 -53.48 6.12
CA ALA A 152 10.96 -52.26 6.71
C ALA A 152 9.93 -51.11 6.78
N ASN A 153 8.67 -51.34 6.37
CA ASN A 153 7.59 -50.35 6.48
C ASN A 153 6.99 -50.26 7.90
N GLU A 154 7.22 -51.25 8.77
CA GLU A 154 6.67 -51.30 10.14
C GLU A 154 7.53 -50.60 11.19
N TYR A 155 8.64 -49.95 10.78
CA TYR A 155 9.57 -49.23 11.66
C TYR A 155 9.32 -47.73 11.61
#